data_AF-A0AAW8JAW5-F1
#
_entry.id   AF-A0AAW8JAW5-F1
#
_cell.length_a   1.000
_cell.length_b   1.000
_cell.length_c   1.000
_cell.angle_alpha   90.00
_cell.angle_beta   90.00
_cell.angle_gamma   90.00
#
_symmetry.space_group_name_H-M   'P 1'
#
loop_
_entity.id
_entity.type
_entity.pdbx_description
1 polymer ?
#
loop_
_entity_poly.entity_id
_entity_poly.type
_entity_poly.pdbx_seq_one_letter_code
_entity_poly.pdbx_strand_id
1 'polypeptide(L)' 'MKVGDSDKVDIGEYASLRVTCGKIGLKSFVYRYRSPIDNSLKKITSRNYPTISLAEAREEYLKIVPTFS' A
#
# COMPACT_ATOMS: atom_id res chain seq x y z
N MET A 1 -12.09 9.74 0.11
CA MET A 1 -11.15 9.82 -1.03
C MET A 1 -11.99 9.88 -2.30
N LYS A 2 -11.88 10.94 -3.08
CA LYS A 2 -12.52 11.10 -4.39
C LYS A 2 -11.47 10.96 -5.50
N VAL A 3 -11.91 10.87 -6.75
CA VAL A 3 -11.00 10.90 -7.90
C VAL A 3 -10.25 12.23 -7.89
N GLY A 4 -8.93 12.19 -8.00
CA GLY A 4 -8.06 13.38 -7.91
C GLY A 4 -7.54 13.69 -6.51
N ASP A 5 -8.06 13.04 -5.46
CA ASP A 5 -7.47 13.15 -4.13
C ASP A 5 -6.07 12.51 -4.12
N SER A 6 -5.16 13.14 -3.38
CA SER A 6 -3.83 12.59 -3.13
C SER A 6 -3.91 11.24 -2.41
N ASP A 7 -2.93 10.38 -2.69
CA ASP A 7 -2.76 9.09 -2.00
C ASP A 7 -2.76 9.28 -0.48
N LYS A 8 -3.55 8.46 0.22
CA LYS A 8 -3.56 8.44 1.68
C LYS A 8 -2.56 7.42 2.17
N VAL A 9 -1.77 7.80 3.15
CA VAL A 9 -0.76 6.93 3.77
C VAL A 9 -1.29 6.48 5.13
N ASP A 10 -1.01 5.23 5.50
CA ASP A 10 -1.27 4.74 6.86
C ASP A 10 -0.21 5.31 7.84
N ILE A 11 -0.32 4.95 9.12
CA ILE A 11 0.53 5.49 10.21
C ILE A 11 1.50 4.45 10.78
N GLY A 12 2.55 4.92 11.44
CA GLY A 12 3.50 4.06 12.18
C GLY A 12 4.24 3.06 11.29
N GLU A 13 4.24 1.79 11.71
CA GLU A 13 4.86 0.67 10.99
C GLU A 13 4.28 0.47 9.58
N TYR A 14 3.05 0.94 9.34
CA TYR A 14 2.37 0.86 8.05
C TYR A 14 2.58 2.11 7.19
N ALA A 15 3.49 3.03 7.52
CA ALA A 15 3.71 4.27 6.75
C ALA A 15 4.13 4.04 5.28
N SER A 16 4.50 2.81 4.93
CA SER A 16 4.74 2.40 3.55
C SER A 16 3.46 1.99 2.79
N LEU A 17 2.38 1.64 3.51
CA LEU A 17 1.05 1.29 2.99
C LEU A 17 0.24 2.53 2.67
N ARG A 18 -0.37 2.51 1.49
CA ARG A 18 -1.08 3.64 0.89
C ARG A 18 -2.36 3.18 0.25
N VAL A 19 -3.36 4.05 0.25
CA VAL A 19 -4.58 3.91 -0.55
C VAL A 19 -4.52 4.93 -1.67
N THR A 20 -4.62 4.43 -2.90
CA THR A 20 -4.61 5.23 -4.13
C THR A 20 -6.00 5.22 -4.75
N CYS A 21 -6.46 6.33 -5.33
CA CYS A 21 -7.74 6.40 -6.04
C CYS A 21 -7.50 6.56 -7.55
N GLY A 22 -7.81 5.54 -8.33
CA GLY A 22 -7.70 5.57 -9.78
C GLY A 22 -8.71 6.51 -10.43
N LYS A 23 -8.55 6.74 -11.74
CA LYS A 23 -9.39 7.64 -12.56
C LYS A 23 -10.87 7.27 -12.56
N ILE A 24 -11.18 5.98 -12.41
CA ILE A 24 -12.55 5.44 -12.35
C ILE A 24 -13.11 5.38 -10.92
N GLY A 25 -12.44 5.98 -9.93
CA GLY A 25 -12.86 5.96 -8.52
C GLY A 25 -12.46 4.70 -7.74
N LEU A 26 -11.88 3.70 -8.41
CA LEU A 26 -11.40 2.47 -7.80
C LEU A 26 -10.28 2.78 -6.82
N LYS A 27 -10.40 2.26 -5.60
CA LYS A 27 -9.42 2.45 -4.54
C LYS A 27 -8.56 1.20 -4.43
N SER A 28 -7.24 1.35 -4.43
CA SER A 28 -6.32 0.23 -4.33
C SER A 28 -5.29 0.44 -3.24
N PHE A 29 -5.04 -0.62 -2.48
CA PHE A 29 -3.95 -0.68 -1.52
C PHE A 29 -2.64 -0.91 -2.24
N VAL A 30 -1.67 -0.08 -1.91
CA VAL A 30 -0.36 -0.05 -2.53
C VAL A 30 0.66 0.16 -1.43
N TYR A 31 1.74 -0.62 -1.42
CA TYR A 31 2.87 -0.33 -0.54
C TYR A 31 4.14 -0.12 -1.36
N ARG A 32 5.00 0.75 -0.83
CA ARG A 32 6.30 1.06 -1.42
C ARG A 32 7.38 0.59 -0.48
N TYR A 33 8.36 -0.12 -1.01
CA TYR A 33 9.52 -0.52 -0.23
C TYR A 33 10.78 -0.27 -1.05
N ARG A 34 11.89 -0.09 -0.35
CA ARG A 34 13.19 0.00 -1.00
C ARG A 34 13.78 -1.40 -1.07
N SER A 35 14.01 -1.87 -2.28
CA SER A 35 14.51 -3.21 -2.52
C SER A 35 15.96 -3.32 -2.02
N PRO A 36 16.30 -4.32 -1.20
CA PRO A 36 17.65 -4.44 -0.64
C PRO A 36 18.70 -4.86 -1.68
N ILE A 37 18.26 -5.36 -2.84
CA ILE A 37 19.14 -5.88 -3.89
C ILE A 37 19.78 -4.74 -4.69
N ASP A 38 18.98 -3.73 -5.05
CA ASP A 38 19.33 -2.68 -6.00
C ASP A 38 19.06 -1.27 -5.43
N ASN A 39 18.64 -1.19 -4.17
CA ASN A 39 18.23 0.05 -3.49
C ASN A 39 17.15 0.84 -4.25
N SER A 40 16.41 0.17 -5.14
CA SER A 40 15.37 0.80 -5.96
C SER A 40 14.05 0.90 -5.20
N LEU A 41 13.29 1.96 -5.48
CA LEU A 41 12.00 2.17 -4.85
C LEU A 41 10.92 1.40 -5.62
N LYS A 42 10.52 0.25 -5.11
CA LYS A 42 9.50 -0.60 -5.71
C LYS A 42 8.12 -0.25 -5.17
N LYS A 43 7.12 -0.41 -6.03
CA LYS A 43 5.70 -0.24 -5.71
C LYS A 43 5.00 -1.55 -6.01
N ILE A 44 4.30 -2.11 -5.01
CA ILE A 44 3.45 -3.27 -5.22
C ILE A 44 2.01 -2.88 -4.93
N THR A 45 1.13 -3.24 -5.86
CA THR A 45 -0.32 -3.12 -5.68
C THR A 45 -0.81 -4.44 -5.11
N SER A 46 -1.49 -4.39 -3.97
CA SER A 46 -2.10 -5.57 -3.33
C SER A 46 -3.47 -5.82 -3.98
N ARG A 47 -4.55 -5.28 -3.44
CA ARG A 47 -5.91 -5.39 -3.99
C ARG A 47 -6.70 -4.11 -3.80
N ASN A 48 -7.92 -4.11 -4.34
CA ASN A 48 -8.83 -2.98 -4.28
C ASN A 48 -9.75 -3.02 -3.06
N TYR A 49 -10.15 -1.83 -2.60
CA TYR A 49 -11.24 -1.64 -1.66
C TYR A 49 -12.56 -1.49 -2.46
N PRO A 50 -13.68 -2.10 -2.02
CA PRO A 50 -13.88 -2.79 -0.74
C PRO A 50 -13.61 -4.30 -0.76
N THR A 51 -13.06 -4.86 -1.85
CA THR A 51 -12.80 -6.31 -1.95
C THR A 51 -11.91 -6.83 -0.83
N ILE A 52 -10.95 -6.01 -0.39
CA ILE A 52 -10.27 -6.21 0.90
C ILE A 52 -10.43 -4.98 1.79
N SER A 53 -10.41 -5.23 3.09
CA SER A 53 -10.39 -4.22 4.15
C SER A 53 -8.98 -3.69 4.41
N LEU A 54 -8.88 -2.60 5.17
CA LEU A 54 -7.58 -2.07 5.63
C LEU A 54 -6.85 -3.08 6.52
N ALA A 55 -7.57 -3.85 7.36
CA ALA A 55 -6.99 -4.85 8.23
C ALA A 55 -6.31 -5.97 7.43
N GLU A 56 -7.01 -6.51 6.42
CA GLU A 56 -6.44 -7.52 5.52
C GLU A 56 -5.24 -6.98 4.73
N ALA A 57 -5.30 -5.73 4.26
CA ALA A 57 -4.17 -5.09 3.59
C ALA A 57 -2.93 -4.96 4.50
N ARG A 58 -3.13 -4.72 5.80
CA ARG A 58 -2.04 -4.70 6.79
C ARG A 58 -1.45 -6.08 7.01
N GLU A 59 -2.27 -7.12 7.11
CA GLU A 59 -1.77 -8.50 7.19
C GLU A 59 -0.97 -8.90 5.95
N GLU A 60 -1.43 -8.55 4.74
CA GLU A 60 -0.68 -8.79 3.51
C GLU A 60 0.65 -8.02 3.51
N TYR A 61 0.65 -6.77 3.99
CA TYR A 61 1.86 -5.97 4.13
C TYR A 61 2.91 -6.65 5.04
N LEU A 62 2.48 -7.16 6.20
CA LEU A 62 3.37 -7.85 7.15
C LEU A 62 3.96 -9.14 6.59
N LYS A 63 3.26 -9.83 5.68
CA LYS A 63 3.80 -11.03 5.01
C LYS A 63 4.89 -10.69 3.99
N ILE A 64 4.89 -9.48 3.46
CA ILE A 64 5.71 -9.08 2.31
C ILE A 64 6.89 -8.24 2.74
N VAL A 65 6.72 -7.39 3.75
CA VAL A 65 7.83 -6.72 4.40
C VAL A 65 8.50 -7.76 5.28
N PRO A 66 9.71 -8.24 4.92
CA PRO A 66 10.46 -9.06 5.86
C PRO A 66 10.66 -8.19 7.08
N THR A 67 10.33 -8.69 8.27
CA THR A 67 10.75 -8.12 9.54
C THR A 67 12.28 -8.06 9.53
N PHE A 68 12.82 -6.99 8.97
CA PHE A 68 14.19 -6.55 9.18
C PHE A 68 14.17 -5.81 10.53
N SER A 69 13.94 -6.58 11.61
CA SER A 69 14.25 -6.18 12.97
C SER A 69 15.72 -6.44 13.24
#